data_AF-A0A9C8DEP6-F1
#
_entry.id   AF-A0A9C8DEP6-F1
#
_cell.length_a   1.000
_cell.length_b   1.000
_cell.length_c   1.000
_cell.angle_alpha   90.00
_cell.angle_beta   90.00
_cell.angle_gamma   90.00
#
_symmetry.space_group_name_H-M   'P 1'
#
loop_
_entity.id
_entity.type
_entity.pdbx_description
1 polymer ?
#
loop_
_entity_poly.entity_id
_entity_poly.type
_entity_poly.pdbx_seq_one_letter_code
_entity_poly.pdbx_strand_id
1 'polypeptide(L)'
;LAMAMVPSEGTAELAKTLHINVDENGFLKEAHPKLRPVETTTAGVFIAGTAQGPKDIPDSVAQGSAAAAKAIAILAADKLSHSPEVAAVNEELCSGCGICATVCPYDAIKIERSGIAVVNDILCFGCGICAASCPAGAIEVKNERHMQIEEMIGVALGSEK
;
A
#
# COMPACT_ATOMS: atom_id res chain seq x y z
N LEU A 1 -11.25 27.70 -29.50
CA LEU A 1 -10.92 27.59 -28.06
C LEU A 1 -9.82 26.54 -27.92
N ALA A 2 -8.72 26.83 -27.23
CA ALA A 2 -7.68 25.86 -26.89
C ALA A 2 -8.01 25.26 -25.52
N MET A 3 -8.75 24.15 -25.51
CA MET A 3 -9.23 23.53 -24.26
C MET A 3 -8.08 22.87 -23.49
N ALA A 4 -8.18 22.92 -22.16
CA ALA A 4 -7.24 22.24 -21.28
C ALA A 4 -7.45 20.72 -21.31
N MET A 5 -6.42 19.98 -20.91
CA MET A 5 -6.52 18.54 -20.68
C MET A 5 -7.21 18.28 -19.34
N VAL A 6 -8.08 17.30 -19.31
CA VAL A 6 -8.71 16.76 -18.10
C VAL A 6 -8.47 15.24 -18.05
N PRO A 7 -8.55 14.61 -16.86
CA PRO A 7 -8.47 13.17 -16.75
C PRO A 7 -9.53 12.47 -17.60
N SER A 8 -9.22 11.27 -18.09
CA SER A 8 -10.21 10.42 -18.77
C SER A 8 -11.31 9.99 -17.81
N GLU A 9 -12.53 9.76 -18.30
CA GLU A 9 -13.71 9.41 -17.47
C GLU A 9 -13.47 8.17 -16.57
N GLY A 10 -12.71 7.19 -17.04
CA GLY A 10 -12.36 5.97 -16.29
C GLY A 10 -11.18 6.08 -15.33
N THR A 11 -10.47 7.22 -15.25
CA THR A 11 -9.25 7.33 -14.44
C THR A 11 -9.51 7.07 -12.96
N ALA A 12 -10.62 7.57 -12.41
CA ALA A 12 -10.96 7.41 -10.99
C ALA A 12 -11.30 5.95 -10.62
N GLU A 13 -11.97 5.23 -11.51
CA GLU A 13 -12.30 3.81 -11.31
C GLU A 13 -11.04 2.93 -11.41
N LEU A 14 -10.18 3.22 -12.37
CA LEU A 14 -8.90 2.55 -12.53
C LEU A 14 -7.99 2.77 -11.31
N ALA A 15 -7.93 4.01 -10.82
CA ALA A 15 -7.16 4.36 -9.62
C ALA A 15 -7.61 3.54 -8.39
N LYS A 16 -8.92 3.39 -8.19
CA LYS A 16 -9.46 2.54 -7.11
C LYS A 16 -9.09 1.07 -7.27
N THR A 17 -9.24 0.55 -8.49
CA THR A 17 -8.95 -0.86 -8.82
C THR A 17 -7.48 -1.21 -8.60
N LEU A 18 -6.57 -0.28 -8.94
CA LEU A 18 -5.13 -0.46 -8.79
C LEU A 18 -4.59 0.07 -7.44
N HIS A 19 -5.47 0.56 -6.56
CA HIS A 19 -5.14 1.19 -5.29
C HIS A 19 -4.13 2.36 -5.42
N ILE A 20 -4.22 3.16 -6.48
CA ILE A 20 -3.37 4.31 -6.75
C ILE A 20 -4.05 5.60 -6.27
N ASN A 21 -3.26 6.55 -5.77
CA ASN A 21 -3.75 7.88 -5.41
C ASN A 21 -3.99 8.77 -6.64
N VAL A 22 -4.98 9.65 -6.56
CA VAL A 22 -5.20 10.72 -7.53
C VAL A 22 -4.76 12.07 -6.95
N ASP A 23 -4.37 13.00 -7.82
CA ASP A 23 -4.04 14.38 -7.42
C ASP A 23 -5.31 15.24 -7.28
N GLU A 24 -5.12 16.51 -6.94
CA GLU A 24 -6.21 17.49 -6.76
C GLU A 24 -6.99 17.77 -8.05
N ASN A 25 -6.39 17.46 -9.22
CA ASN A 25 -6.97 17.67 -10.53
C ASN A 25 -7.59 16.38 -11.11
N GLY A 26 -7.52 15.26 -10.38
CA GLY A 26 -8.05 13.94 -10.77
C GLY A 26 -7.13 13.11 -11.67
N PHE A 27 -5.88 13.51 -11.88
CA PHE A 27 -4.87 12.70 -12.58
C PHE A 27 -4.24 11.70 -11.62
N LEU A 28 -3.57 10.67 -12.16
CA LEU A 28 -2.86 9.69 -11.35
C LEU A 28 -1.62 10.32 -10.70
N LYS A 29 -1.49 10.17 -9.39
CA LYS A 29 -0.44 10.80 -8.59
C LYS A 29 0.83 9.94 -8.55
N GLU A 30 1.96 10.54 -8.88
CA GLU A 30 3.27 9.92 -8.69
C GLU A 30 3.66 9.80 -7.21
N ALA A 31 4.59 8.91 -6.90
CA ALA A 31 5.10 8.70 -5.55
C ALA A 31 5.90 9.91 -5.05
N HIS A 32 6.70 10.51 -5.92
CA HIS A 32 7.45 11.72 -5.60
C HIS A 32 7.82 12.51 -6.87
N PRO A 33 7.52 13.82 -6.96
CA PRO A 33 7.67 14.59 -8.20
C PRO A 33 9.06 14.56 -8.84
N LYS A 34 10.12 14.48 -8.02
CA LYS A 34 11.53 14.48 -8.48
C LYS A 34 12.19 13.10 -8.50
N LEU A 35 12.12 12.35 -7.40
CA LEU A 35 12.86 11.09 -7.24
C LEU A 35 12.18 9.90 -7.92
N ARG A 36 10.85 9.89 -8.00
CA ARG A 36 10.06 8.75 -8.45
C ARG A 36 8.87 9.22 -9.32
N PRO A 37 9.13 9.91 -10.44
CA PRO A 37 8.09 10.62 -11.20
C PRO A 37 7.16 9.71 -12.02
N VAL A 38 7.54 8.44 -12.24
CA VAL A 38 6.75 7.44 -12.98
C VAL A 38 6.28 6.29 -12.10
N GLU A 39 6.63 6.32 -10.82
CA GLU A 39 6.23 5.29 -9.86
C GLU A 39 5.04 5.79 -9.07
N THR A 40 4.18 4.89 -8.61
CA THR A 40 3.09 5.23 -7.70
C THR A 40 3.43 4.83 -6.26
N THR A 41 2.56 5.19 -5.32
CA THR A 41 2.64 4.70 -3.94
C THR A 41 2.46 3.19 -3.84
N THR A 42 1.81 2.59 -4.83
CA THR A 42 1.60 1.14 -4.92
C THR A 42 2.80 0.52 -5.62
N ALA A 43 3.53 -0.33 -4.90
CA ALA A 43 4.71 -1.00 -5.44
C ALA A 43 4.36 -1.84 -6.68
N GLY A 44 5.18 -1.76 -7.72
CA GLY A 44 4.96 -2.48 -8.98
C GLY A 44 3.99 -1.82 -9.96
N VAL A 45 3.32 -0.73 -9.56
CA VAL A 45 2.42 0.03 -10.43
C VAL A 45 3.09 1.34 -10.87
N PHE A 46 3.21 1.52 -12.18
CA PHE A 46 3.87 2.65 -12.82
C PHE A 46 2.88 3.43 -13.69
N ILE A 47 3.15 4.72 -13.88
CA ILE A 47 2.32 5.64 -14.67
C ILE A 47 3.16 6.34 -15.73
N ALA A 48 2.53 6.64 -16.86
CA ALA A 48 3.17 7.34 -17.98
C ALA A 48 2.18 8.15 -18.79
N GLY A 49 2.68 9.18 -19.46
CA GLY A 49 1.89 9.99 -20.39
C GLY A 49 0.89 10.90 -19.69
N THR A 50 -0.17 11.26 -20.40
CA THR A 50 -1.17 12.23 -19.94
C THR A 50 -2.03 11.73 -18.78
N ALA A 51 -1.99 10.44 -18.45
CA ALA A 51 -2.67 9.89 -17.27
C ALA A 51 -2.13 10.46 -15.95
N GLN A 52 -0.85 10.85 -15.91
CA GLN A 52 -0.23 11.49 -14.75
C GLN A 52 -0.47 13.02 -14.69
N GLY A 53 -0.84 13.63 -15.82
CA GLY A 53 -1.05 15.08 -15.91
C GLY A 53 -0.77 15.64 -17.29
N PRO A 54 -1.19 16.88 -17.59
CA PRO A 54 -1.00 17.51 -18.90
C PRO A 54 0.48 17.59 -19.27
N LYS A 55 0.83 17.12 -20.47
CA LYS A 55 2.20 17.14 -21.02
C LYS A 55 2.20 16.98 -22.53
N ASP A 56 3.33 17.25 -23.15
CA ASP A 56 3.51 17.08 -24.59
C ASP A 56 3.92 15.65 -24.96
N ILE A 57 4.07 15.41 -26.27
CA ILE A 57 4.41 14.09 -26.81
C ILE A 57 5.81 13.66 -26.37
N PRO A 58 6.88 14.48 -26.53
CA PRO A 58 8.22 14.13 -26.04
C PRO A 58 8.24 13.66 -24.58
N ASP A 59 7.59 14.40 -23.67
CA ASP A 59 7.56 14.04 -22.26
C ASP A 59 6.78 12.74 -22.02
N SER A 60 5.69 12.53 -22.76
CA SER A 60 4.90 11.30 -22.68
C SER A 60 5.72 10.07 -23.12
N VAL A 61 6.48 10.21 -24.21
CA VAL A 61 7.36 9.14 -24.72
C VAL A 61 8.51 8.87 -23.75
N ALA A 62 9.11 9.92 -23.18
CA ALA A 62 10.16 9.79 -22.17
C ALA A 62 9.64 9.06 -20.92
N GLN A 63 8.45 9.45 -20.42
CA GLN A 63 7.81 8.75 -19.30
C GLN A 63 7.48 7.29 -19.62
N GLY A 64 7.00 7.00 -20.83
CA GLY A 64 6.75 5.61 -21.26
C GLY A 64 8.01 4.75 -21.17
N SER A 65 9.14 5.30 -21.63
CA SER A 65 10.45 4.62 -21.54
C SER A 65 10.91 4.45 -20.10
N ALA A 66 10.73 5.46 -19.25
CA ALA A 66 11.08 5.40 -17.83
C ALA A 66 10.23 4.38 -17.06
N ALA A 67 8.91 4.34 -17.29
CA ALA A 67 8.01 3.35 -16.70
C ALA A 67 8.37 1.93 -17.13
N ALA A 68 8.68 1.72 -18.42
CA ALA A 68 9.15 0.44 -18.93
C ALA A 68 10.47 0.00 -18.27
N ALA A 69 11.44 0.91 -18.12
CA ALA A 69 12.71 0.60 -17.47
C ALA A 69 12.51 0.17 -16.00
N LYS A 70 11.59 0.82 -15.27
CA LYS A 70 11.25 0.45 -13.89
C LYS A 70 10.54 -0.91 -13.80
N ALA A 71 9.61 -1.19 -14.71
CA ALA A 71 8.96 -2.49 -14.80
C ALA A 71 9.98 -3.60 -15.11
N ILE A 72 10.89 -3.38 -16.05
CA ILE A 72 11.97 -4.32 -16.39
C ILE A 72 12.87 -4.56 -15.17
N ALA A 73 13.22 -3.53 -14.40
CA ALA A 73 14.06 -3.69 -13.23
C ALA A 73 13.45 -4.64 -12.18
N ILE A 74 12.12 -4.64 -12.03
CA ILE A 74 11.40 -5.60 -11.17
C ILE A 74 11.40 -6.99 -11.81
N LEU A 75 11.04 -7.09 -13.10
CA LEU A 75 10.89 -8.37 -13.80
C LEU A 75 12.22 -9.12 -14.00
N ALA A 76 13.32 -8.39 -14.12
CA ALA A 76 14.66 -8.95 -14.28
C ALA A 76 15.33 -9.33 -12.95
N ALA A 77 14.72 -9.00 -11.81
CA ALA A 77 15.27 -9.34 -10.51
C ALA A 77 14.98 -10.82 -10.18
N ASP A 78 16.01 -11.58 -9.80
CA ASP A 78 15.86 -12.99 -9.36
C ASP A 78 15.04 -13.11 -8.07
N LYS A 79 15.04 -12.07 -7.23
CA LYS A 79 14.36 -12.01 -5.95
C LYS A 79 13.80 -10.62 -5.71
N LEU A 80 12.64 -10.56 -5.08
CA LEU A 80 12.01 -9.33 -4.61
C LEU A 80 12.12 -9.24 -3.09
N SER A 81 12.41 -8.03 -2.60
CA SER A 81 12.39 -7.71 -1.18
C SER A 81 11.05 -7.11 -0.80
N HIS A 82 10.43 -7.62 0.28
CA HIS A 82 9.24 -7.06 0.89
C HIS A 82 9.56 -6.55 2.30
N SER A 83 8.90 -5.49 2.77
CA SER A 83 9.07 -5.04 4.16
C SER A 83 8.69 -6.18 5.12
N PRO A 84 9.49 -6.46 6.16
CA PRO A 84 9.15 -7.46 7.17
C PRO A 84 8.11 -6.99 8.18
N GLU A 85 7.61 -5.75 8.06
CA GLU A 85 6.62 -5.11 8.94
C GLU A 85 5.20 -5.63 8.64
N VAL A 86 5.04 -6.94 8.71
CA VAL A 86 3.78 -7.64 8.42
C VAL A 86 3.01 -7.95 9.69
N ALA A 87 1.70 -8.13 9.57
CA ALA A 87 0.86 -8.57 10.68
C ALA A 87 1.16 -10.04 11.05
N ALA A 88 1.15 -10.34 12.34
CA ALA A 88 1.29 -11.68 12.89
C ALA A 88 0.16 -11.95 13.89
N VAL A 89 -0.36 -13.17 13.88
CA VAL A 89 -1.48 -13.60 14.74
C VAL A 89 -0.94 -14.47 15.86
N ASN A 90 -1.34 -14.19 17.09
CA ASN A 90 -1.17 -15.06 18.23
C ASN A 90 -2.31 -16.09 18.26
N GLU A 91 -1.99 -17.34 17.99
CA GLU A 91 -2.96 -18.44 17.90
C GLU A 91 -3.68 -18.71 19.22
N GLU A 92 -3.04 -18.47 20.38
CA GLU A 92 -3.61 -18.71 21.70
C GLU A 92 -4.70 -17.70 22.07
N LEU A 93 -4.62 -16.48 21.52
CA LEU A 93 -5.58 -15.40 21.76
C LEU A 93 -6.65 -15.32 20.66
N CYS A 94 -6.39 -15.89 19.48
CA CYS A 94 -7.27 -15.76 18.33
C CYS A 94 -8.57 -16.54 18.52
N SER A 95 -9.71 -15.84 18.47
CA SER A 95 -11.05 -16.45 18.57
C SER A 95 -11.67 -16.83 17.22
N GLY A 96 -10.99 -16.56 16.10
CA GLY A 96 -11.51 -16.88 14.77
C GLY A 96 -12.68 -16.03 14.27
N CYS A 97 -12.94 -14.87 14.88
CA CYS A 97 -14.11 -14.05 14.57
C CYS A 97 -14.20 -13.50 13.14
N GLY A 98 -13.11 -13.50 12.37
CA GLY A 98 -13.10 -13.11 10.96
C GLY A 98 -13.02 -11.61 10.66
N ILE A 99 -13.13 -10.73 11.66
CA ILE A 99 -13.12 -9.26 11.46
C ILE A 99 -11.85 -8.81 10.72
N CYS A 100 -10.70 -9.38 11.08
CA CYS A 100 -9.41 -9.04 10.44
C CYS A 100 -9.39 -9.34 8.94
N ALA A 101 -10.07 -10.41 8.49
CA ALA A 101 -10.15 -10.76 7.08
C ALA A 101 -11.03 -9.77 6.30
N THR A 102 -12.11 -9.26 6.91
CA THR A 102 -13.02 -8.33 6.21
C THR A 102 -12.48 -6.92 6.08
N VAL A 103 -11.61 -6.49 6.99
CA VAL A 103 -11.04 -5.13 6.99
C VAL A 103 -9.72 -5.01 6.23
N CYS A 104 -9.14 -6.12 5.80
CA CYS A 104 -7.87 -6.10 5.08
C CYS A 104 -8.08 -5.61 3.64
N PRO A 105 -7.51 -4.46 3.23
CA PRO A 105 -7.71 -3.95 1.86
C PRO A 105 -6.91 -4.75 0.80
N TYR A 106 -6.03 -5.65 1.23
CA TYR A 106 -5.15 -6.44 0.37
C TYR A 106 -5.50 -7.94 0.36
N ASP A 107 -6.60 -8.33 1.01
CA ASP A 107 -7.02 -9.74 1.18
C ASP A 107 -5.90 -10.66 1.72
N ALA A 108 -5.02 -10.09 2.57
CA ALA A 108 -3.84 -10.78 3.09
C ALA A 108 -4.17 -11.78 4.21
N ILE A 109 -5.40 -11.77 4.75
CA ILE A 109 -5.77 -12.56 5.93
C ILE A 109 -6.89 -13.53 5.58
N LYS A 110 -6.73 -14.80 5.99
CA LYS A 110 -7.74 -15.85 5.82
C LYS A 110 -7.98 -16.56 7.15
N ILE A 111 -9.20 -17.05 7.36
CA ILE A 111 -9.51 -17.92 8.49
C ILE A 111 -9.35 -19.37 8.04
N GLU A 112 -8.46 -20.11 8.68
CA GLU A 112 -8.27 -21.53 8.40
C GLU A 112 -9.37 -22.40 9.00
N ARG A 113 -9.42 -23.67 8.60
CA ARG A 113 -10.36 -24.66 9.15
C ARG A 113 -10.18 -24.91 10.63
N SER A 114 -8.99 -24.63 11.18
CA SER A 114 -8.70 -24.64 12.61
C SER A 114 -9.47 -23.57 13.38
N GLY A 115 -10.03 -22.57 12.69
CA GLY A 115 -10.63 -21.38 13.29
C GLY A 115 -9.62 -20.25 13.54
N ILE A 116 -8.34 -20.43 13.23
CA ILE A 116 -7.30 -19.42 13.44
C ILE A 116 -7.13 -18.54 12.20
N ALA A 117 -6.91 -17.24 12.42
CA ALA A 117 -6.56 -16.32 11.36
C ALA A 117 -5.09 -16.50 10.96
N VAL A 118 -4.83 -16.63 9.66
CA VAL A 118 -3.48 -16.74 9.08
C VAL A 118 -3.24 -15.58 8.12
N VAL A 119 -2.09 -14.95 8.27
CA VAL A 119 -1.64 -13.83 7.44
C VAL A 119 -0.73 -14.36 6.34
N ASN A 120 -0.95 -13.90 5.11
CA ASN A 120 0.00 -14.05 4.02
C ASN A 120 0.99 -12.87 4.05
N ASP A 121 2.21 -13.13 4.52
CA ASP A 121 3.28 -12.14 4.65
C ASP A 121 3.59 -11.40 3.33
N ILE A 122 3.38 -12.03 2.16
CA ILE A 122 3.68 -11.42 0.86
C ILE A 122 2.61 -10.40 0.44
N LEU A 123 1.36 -10.62 0.85
CA LEU A 123 0.24 -9.70 0.54
C LEU A 123 0.07 -8.62 1.60
N CYS A 124 0.67 -8.79 2.78
CA CYS A 124 0.50 -7.89 3.90
C CYS A 124 1.43 -6.67 3.78
N PHE A 125 0.86 -5.49 3.48
CA PHE A 125 1.61 -4.23 3.46
C PHE A 125 1.77 -3.55 4.84
N GLY A 126 1.47 -4.24 5.94
CA GLY A 126 1.75 -3.71 7.28
C GLY A 126 0.89 -2.57 7.79
N CYS A 127 -0.23 -2.23 7.13
CA CYS A 127 -1.05 -1.04 7.48
C CYS A 127 -1.70 -1.01 8.88
N GLY A 128 -1.62 -2.09 9.67
CA GLY A 128 -2.11 -2.12 11.06
C GLY A 128 -3.63 -2.16 11.29
N ILE A 129 -4.47 -2.00 10.26
CA ILE A 129 -5.95 -1.97 10.41
C ILE A 129 -6.50 -3.22 11.13
N CYS A 130 -5.95 -4.40 10.79
CA CYS A 130 -6.35 -5.66 11.40
C CYS A 130 -5.94 -5.78 12.87
N ALA A 131 -4.78 -5.24 13.26
CA ALA A 131 -4.32 -5.20 14.65
C ALA A 131 -5.22 -4.29 15.49
N ALA A 132 -5.50 -3.07 15.00
CA ALA A 132 -6.37 -2.11 15.66
C ALA A 132 -7.82 -2.59 15.79
N SER A 133 -8.30 -3.41 14.83
CA SER A 133 -9.68 -3.91 14.82
C SER A 133 -9.86 -5.24 15.56
N CYS A 134 -8.78 -5.88 16.04
CA CYS A 134 -8.87 -7.19 16.66
C CYS A 134 -9.43 -7.06 18.10
N PRO A 135 -10.65 -7.56 18.38
CA PRO A 135 -11.24 -7.42 19.72
C PRO A 135 -10.51 -8.29 20.77
N ALA A 136 -9.83 -9.34 20.34
CA ALA A 136 -9.07 -10.24 21.20
C ALA A 136 -7.63 -9.74 21.45
N GLY A 137 -7.19 -8.66 20.79
CA GLY A 137 -5.79 -8.23 20.83
C GLY A 137 -4.80 -9.26 20.27
N ALA A 138 -5.28 -10.20 19.45
CA ALA A 138 -4.51 -11.34 18.97
C ALA A 138 -3.61 -11.03 17.78
N ILE A 139 -3.68 -9.83 17.21
CA ILE A 139 -2.92 -9.45 16.00
C ILE A 139 -2.00 -8.30 16.32
N GLU A 140 -0.73 -8.43 15.97
CA GLU A 140 0.26 -7.36 16.06
C GLU A 140 0.97 -7.16 14.74
N VAL A 141 1.42 -5.94 14.45
CA VAL A 141 2.30 -5.68 13.30
C VAL A 141 3.75 -5.76 13.79
N LYS A 142 4.59 -6.54 13.10
CA LYS A 142 6.02 -6.60 13.40
C LYS A 142 6.61 -5.19 13.30
N ASN A 143 7.41 -4.80 14.28
CA ASN A 143 7.99 -3.45 14.46
C ASN A 143 7.02 -2.36 14.97
N GLU A 144 5.72 -2.65 15.06
CA GLU A 144 4.68 -1.75 15.61
C GLU A 144 3.79 -2.51 16.62
N ARG A 145 4.41 -3.30 17.50
CA ARG A 145 3.67 -4.05 18.52
C ARG A 145 3.04 -3.12 19.54
N HIS A 146 1.97 -3.57 20.21
CA HIS A 146 1.24 -2.73 21.17
C HIS A 146 2.18 -2.16 22.24
N MET A 147 3.06 -2.99 22.79
CA MET A 147 4.06 -2.56 23.77
C MET A 147 4.98 -1.45 23.21
N GLN A 148 5.39 -1.51 21.95
CA GLN A 148 6.26 -0.49 21.36
C GLN A 148 5.52 0.85 21.24
N ILE A 149 4.25 0.81 20.86
CA ILE A 149 3.39 2.00 20.77
C ILE A 149 3.11 2.59 22.15
N GLU A 150 2.80 1.76 23.14
CA GLU A 150 2.58 2.19 24.52
C GLU A 150 3.82 2.86 25.12
N GLU A 151 5.01 2.31 24.88
CA GLU A 151 6.27 2.93 25.31
C GLU A 151 6.52 4.27 24.61
N MET A 152 6.26 4.37 23.30
CA MET A 152 6.34 5.65 22.56
C MET A 152 5.39 6.71 23.15
N ILE A 153 4.16 6.31 23.50
CA ILE A 153 3.18 7.18 24.16
C ILE A 153 3.67 7.58 25.55
N GLY A 154 4.19 6.63 26.34
CA GLY A 154 4.73 6.87 27.68
C GLY A 154 5.83 7.93 27.67
N VAL A 155 6.79 7.80 26.76
CA VAL A 155 7.85 8.80 26.56
C VAL A 155 7.28 10.16 26.16
N ALA A 156 6.33 10.20 25.22
CA ALA A 156 5.72 11.46 24.78
C ALA A 156 4.93 12.16 25.91
N LEU A 157 4.38 11.40 26.86
CA LEU A 157 3.68 11.92 28.04
C LEU A 157 4.62 12.27 29.21
N GLY A 158 5.93 12.11 29.05
CA GLY A 158 6.91 12.38 30.12
C GLY A 158 6.85 11.35 31.26
N SER A 159 6.31 10.17 30.99
CA SER A 159 6.37 9.04 31.93
C SER A 159 7.78 8.45 31.87
N GLU A 160 8.72 9.10 32.55
CA GLU A 160 10.06 8.55 32.77
C GLU A 160 9.93 7.30 33.66
N LYS A 161 10.37 6.15 33.14
CA LYS A 161 10.84 5.05 33.99
C LYS A 161 12.33 5.19 34.19
#